data_AF-A0A844WUA9-F1
#
_entry.id   AF-A0A844WUA9-F1
#
_cell.length_a   1.000
_cell.length_b   1.000
_cell.length_c   1.000
_cell.angle_alpha   90.00
_cell.angle_beta   90.00
_cell.angle_gamma   90.00
#
_symmetry.space_group_name_H-M   'P 1'
#
loop_
_entity.id
_entity.type
_entity.pdbx_description
1 polymer ?
#
loop_
_entity_poly.entity_id
_entity_poly.type
_entity_poly.pdbx_seq_one_letter_code
_entity_poly.pdbx_strand_id
1 'polypeptide(L)'
;GIYTTQLHLSNNKKLRYANDDYCEFSRRLTGMNPFLRIVMIIIAFLIILLSIFGFYMVTRDIVVGEEYSLMFLPFNFVAILIIQLFLQMFLNICFAPEDCPIRLNRKTGKVYIYDHFLLYFGAWSTFIRSPFRAKEITVKEFNWADIQGCMTSVSVPL
;
A
#
# COMPACT_ATOMS: atom_id res chain seq x y z
N GLY A 1 -8.78 -36.87 10.55
CA GLY A 1 -7.45 -37.07 11.14
C GLY A 1 -7.31 -36.17 12.34
N ILE A 2 -7.05 -36.75 13.51
CA ILE A 2 -6.78 -36.01 14.74
C ILE A 2 -5.32 -35.56 14.67
N TYR A 3 -5.10 -34.27 14.47
CA TYR A 3 -3.76 -33.66 14.57
C TYR A 3 -3.69 -32.87 15.87
N THR A 4 -3.35 -33.56 16.95
CA THR A 4 -2.89 -32.92 18.19
C THR A 4 -1.38 -32.75 18.10
N THR A 5 -0.92 -31.70 17.44
CA THR A 5 0.39 -31.14 17.79
C THR A 5 0.12 -29.99 18.76
N GLN A 6 0.18 -30.27 20.07
CA GLN A 6 0.17 -29.27 21.15
C GLN A 6 1.47 -28.45 21.18
N LEU A 7 2.04 -28.13 20.02
CA LEU A 7 3.10 -27.15 19.93
C LEU A 7 2.44 -25.78 19.92
N HIS A 8 2.71 -25.01 20.98
CA HIS A 8 2.30 -23.62 21.06
C HIS A 8 2.78 -22.91 19.78
N LEU A 9 1.83 -22.36 19.01
CA LEU A 9 2.06 -21.63 17.75
C LEU A 9 2.82 -20.29 17.97
N SER A 10 3.64 -20.15 19.03
CA SER A 10 4.44 -18.95 19.32
C SER A 10 5.46 -18.62 18.23
N ASN A 11 5.82 -19.59 17.39
CA ASN A 11 6.90 -19.39 16.42
C ASN A 11 6.43 -18.76 15.11
N ASN A 12 5.13 -18.46 14.97
CA ASN A 12 4.62 -17.77 13.79
C ASN A 12 4.55 -16.26 14.07
N LYS A 13 5.54 -15.49 13.59
CA LYS A 13 5.56 -14.01 13.68
C LYS A 13 4.30 -13.33 13.11
N LYS A 14 3.45 -14.08 12.39
CA LYS A 14 2.18 -13.62 11.82
C LYS A 14 0.97 -13.76 12.74
N LEU A 15 1.05 -14.61 13.77
CA LEU A 15 -0.06 -14.87 14.68
C LEU A 15 0.10 -13.99 15.92
N ARG A 16 -0.91 -13.15 16.19
CA ARG A 16 -0.91 -12.26 17.35
C ARG A 16 -2.15 -12.54 18.18
N TYR A 17 -1.96 -12.74 19.47
CA TYR A 17 -3.06 -12.91 20.41
C TYR A 17 -3.25 -11.59 21.15
N ALA A 18 -4.44 -11.00 21.06
CA ALA A 18 -4.79 -9.82 21.83
C ALA A 18 -5.39 -10.21 23.19
N ASN A 19 -6.20 -11.28 23.21
CA ASN A 19 -6.80 -11.90 24.39
C ASN A 19 -7.26 -13.32 24.04
N ASP A 20 -7.71 -14.12 25.01
CA ASP A 20 -8.25 -15.49 24.80
C ASP A 20 -9.45 -15.53 23.83
N ASP A 21 -10.12 -14.40 23.64
CA ASP A 21 -11.25 -14.23 22.73
C ASP A 21 -10.85 -13.83 21.30
N TYR A 22 -9.69 -13.19 21.14
CA TYR A 22 -9.29 -12.52 19.90
C TYR A 22 -7.92 -13.01 19.42
N CYS A 23 -7.93 -13.56 18.21
CA CYS A 23 -6.74 -13.97 17.50
C CYS A 23 -6.62 -13.18 16.19
N GLU A 24 -5.44 -12.62 15.92
CA GLU A 24 -5.15 -11.88 14.70
C GLU A 24 -4.12 -12.62 13.85
N PHE A 25 -4.38 -12.69 12.55
CA PHE A 25 -3.45 -13.22 11.56
C PHE A 25 -3.03 -12.10 10.61
N SER A 26 -1.74 -11.77 10.64
CA SER A 26 -1.15 -10.80 9.72
C SER A 26 -1.03 -11.41 8.32
N ARG A 27 -1.59 -10.74 7.31
CA ARG A 27 -1.51 -11.17 5.90
C ARG A 27 -0.23 -10.68 5.22
N ARG A 28 0.45 -9.66 5.74
CA ARG A 28 1.70 -9.15 5.17
C ARG A 28 2.90 -9.72 5.90
N LEU A 29 3.78 -10.40 5.16
CA LEU A 29 4.96 -11.09 5.69
C LEU A 29 5.97 -10.15 6.36
N THR A 30 6.07 -8.94 5.83
CA THR A 30 7.06 -7.94 6.23
C THR A 30 6.49 -6.59 5.82
N GLY A 31 6.05 -5.81 6.81
CA GLY A 31 6.00 -4.37 6.63
C GLY A 31 7.39 -3.89 6.22
N MET A 32 7.45 -2.91 5.32
CA MET A 32 8.70 -2.26 4.97
C MET A 32 9.39 -1.77 6.25
N ASN A 33 10.68 -2.09 6.43
CA ASN A 33 11.42 -1.67 7.62
C ASN A 33 11.19 -0.17 7.85
N PRO A 34 10.72 0.27 9.04
CA PRO A 34 10.38 1.67 9.30
C PRO A 34 11.53 2.62 8.96
N PHE A 35 12.78 2.21 9.18
CA PHE A 35 13.95 2.99 8.80
C PHE A 35 14.05 3.17 7.27
N LEU A 36 13.95 2.07 6.51
CA LEU A 36 13.97 2.12 5.05
C LEU A 36 12.80 2.94 4.49
N ARG A 37 11.62 2.85 5.14
CA ARG A 37 10.45 3.65 4.77
C ARG A 37 10.73 5.15 4.92
N ILE A 38 11.30 5.57 6.06
CA ILE A 38 11.66 6.98 6.30
C ILE A 38 12.69 7.46 5.28
N VAL A 39 13.74 6.66 5.03
CA VAL A 39 14.78 7.01 4.03
C VAL A 39 14.16 7.21 2.65
N MET A 40 13.27 6.32 2.21
CA MET A 40 12.61 6.47 0.91
C MET A 40 11.65 7.67 0.85
N ILE A 41 10.97 8.01 1.96
CA ILE A 41 10.15 9.23 2.06
C ILE A 41 11.02 10.47 1.84
N ILE A 42 12.18 10.54 2.50
CA ILE A 42 13.12 11.66 2.36
C ILE A 42 13.64 11.77 0.92
N ILE A 43 14.08 10.66 0.34
CA ILE A 43 14.59 10.63 -1.04
C ILE A 43 13.51 11.07 -2.02
N ALA A 44 12.29 10.51 -1.91
CA ALA A 44 11.19 10.87 -2.79
C ALA A 44 10.79 12.36 -2.64
N PHE A 45 10.80 12.89 -1.41
CA PHE A 45 10.55 14.30 -1.15
C PHE A 45 11.60 15.21 -1.82
N LEU A 46 12.89 14.87 -1.70
CA LEU A 46 13.97 15.62 -2.32
C LEU A 46 13.87 15.60 -3.85
N ILE A 47 13.53 14.46 -4.46
CA ILE A 47 13.35 14.34 -5.91
C ILE A 47 12.19 15.20 -6.39
N ILE A 48 11.08 15.24 -5.65
CA ILE A 48 9.93 16.11 -5.97
C ILE A 48 10.35 17.58 -5.93
N LEU A 49 11.05 18.02 -4.88
CA LEU A 49 11.54 19.40 -4.78
C LEU A 49 12.48 19.78 -5.93
N LEU A 50 13.42 18.89 -6.26
CA LEU A 50 14.34 19.09 -7.39
C LEU A 50 13.57 19.20 -8.72
N SER A 51 12.55 18.36 -8.90
CA SER A 51 11.72 18.36 -10.11
C SER A 51 10.89 19.63 -10.24
N ILE A 52 10.32 20.14 -9.14
CA ILE A 52 9.59 21.42 -9.10
C ILE A 52 10.54 22.58 -9.40
N PHE A 53 11.75 22.56 -8.83
CA PHE A 53 12.76 23.59 -9.13
C PHE A 53 13.16 23.57 -10.60
N GLY A 54 13.43 22.39 -11.18
CA GLY A 54 13.70 22.25 -12.60
C GLY A 54 12.55 22.79 -13.47
N PHE A 55 11.31 22.43 -13.15
CA PHE A 55 10.13 22.94 -13.83
C PHE A 55 10.02 24.48 -13.77
N TYR A 56 10.30 25.07 -12.61
CA TYR A 56 10.30 26.53 -12.43
C TYR A 56 11.34 27.22 -13.33
N MET A 57 12.57 26.68 -13.38
CA MET A 57 13.64 27.26 -14.21
C MET A 57 13.27 27.24 -15.69
N VAL A 58 12.79 26.09 -16.20
CA VAL A 58 12.39 25.98 -17.60
C VAL A 58 11.17 26.85 -17.92
N THR A 59 10.22 26.97 -16.99
CA THR A 59 9.06 27.87 -17.17
C THR A 59 9.49 29.34 -17.20
N ARG A 60 10.44 29.74 -16.36
CA ARG A 60 11.01 31.10 -16.36
C ARG A 60 11.64 31.42 -17.71
N ASP A 61 12.44 30.52 -18.25
CA ASP A 61 13.13 30.72 -19.54
C ASP A 61 12.11 30.87 -20.70
N ILE A 62 10.97 30.17 -20.62
CA ILE A 62 9.86 30.35 -21.57
C ILE A 62 9.23 31.73 -21.46
N VAL A 63 8.96 32.20 -20.24
CA VAL A 63 8.28 33.49 -19.98
C VAL A 63 9.16 34.69 -20.32
N VAL A 64 10.47 34.60 -20.07
CA VAL A 64 11.43 35.67 -20.39
C VAL A 64 11.64 35.82 -21.90
N GLY A 65 11.26 34.81 -22.70
CA GLY A 65 11.16 34.93 -24.15
C GLY A 65 12.51 34.83 -24.86
N GLU A 66 13.41 33.96 -24.39
CA GLU A 66 14.63 33.65 -25.14
C GLU A 66 14.31 32.95 -26.47
N GLU A 67 15.17 33.12 -27.48
CA GLU A 67 14.95 32.70 -28.89
C GLU A 67 14.60 31.21 -29.07
N TYR A 68 14.92 30.36 -28.09
CA TYR A 68 14.67 28.91 -28.12
C TYR A 68 13.61 28.43 -27.11
N SER A 69 12.93 29.35 -26.43
CA SER A 69 11.91 29.09 -25.39
C SER A 69 10.88 28.03 -25.78
N LEU A 70 10.33 28.09 -26.99
CA LEU A 70 9.30 27.16 -27.47
C LEU A 70 9.79 25.71 -27.61
N MET A 71 11.10 25.47 -27.78
CA MET A 71 11.65 24.11 -27.83
C MET A 71 11.61 23.40 -26.46
N PHE A 72 11.45 24.15 -25.36
CA PHE A 72 11.40 23.62 -24.00
C PHE A 72 9.98 23.28 -23.50
N LEU A 73 8.94 23.55 -24.29
CA LEU A 73 7.56 23.13 -24.00
C LEU A 73 7.40 21.61 -23.75
N PRO A 74 7.90 20.70 -24.61
CA PRO A 74 7.80 19.26 -24.36
C PRO A 74 8.54 18.83 -23.09
N PHE A 75 9.66 19.49 -22.74
CA PHE A 75 10.38 19.23 -21.50
C PHE A 75 9.56 19.55 -20.26
N ASN A 76 8.79 20.65 -20.27
CA ASN A 76 7.86 20.96 -19.18
C ASN A 76 6.76 19.92 -19.03
N PHE A 77 6.21 19.42 -20.14
CA PHE A 77 5.20 18.37 -20.10
C PHE A 77 5.75 17.08 -19.47
N VAL A 78 6.96 16.66 -19.87
CA VAL A 78 7.65 15.51 -19.27
C VAL A 78 7.96 15.74 -17.79
N ALA A 79 8.39 16.95 -17.40
CA ALA A 79 8.63 17.30 -16.01
C ALA A 79 7.36 17.19 -15.15
N ILE A 80 6.20 17.62 -15.65
CA ILE A 80 4.91 17.46 -14.95
C ILE A 80 4.57 15.98 -14.75
N LEU A 81 4.79 15.13 -15.75
CA LEU A 81 4.56 13.68 -15.63
C LEU A 81 5.48 13.03 -14.59
N ILE A 82 6.76 13.45 -14.57
CA ILE A 82 7.74 13.00 -13.59
C ILE A 82 7.30 13.42 -12.17
N ILE A 83 6.95 14.69 -11.97
CA ILE A 83 6.45 15.20 -10.69
C ILE A 83 5.24 14.40 -10.24
N GLN A 84 4.27 14.15 -11.13
CA GLN A 84 3.08 13.37 -10.83
C GLN A 84 3.42 11.93 -10.40
N LEU A 85 4.32 11.26 -11.12
CA LEU A 85 4.74 9.90 -10.80
C LEU A 85 5.42 9.83 -9.41
N PHE A 86 6.38 10.73 -9.15
CA PHE A 86 7.09 10.75 -7.87
C PHE A 86 6.20 11.18 -6.71
N LEU A 87 5.27 12.11 -6.92
CA LEU A 87 4.27 12.49 -5.93
C LEU A 87 3.38 11.29 -5.58
N GLN A 88 2.94 10.53 -6.58
CA GLN A 88 2.12 9.35 -6.35
C GLN A 88 2.89 8.26 -5.60
N MET A 89 4.17 8.02 -5.91
CA MET A 89 5.02 7.12 -5.15
C MET A 89 5.22 7.60 -3.70
N PHE A 90 5.49 8.89 -3.50
CA PHE A 90 5.65 9.49 -2.17
C PHE A 90 4.39 9.30 -1.31
N LEU A 91 3.22 9.65 -1.86
CA LEU A 91 1.94 9.48 -1.17
C LEU A 91 1.68 8.00 -0.87
N ASN A 92 2.00 7.08 -1.80
CA ASN A 92 1.87 5.66 -1.54
C ASN A 92 2.77 5.20 -0.38
N ILE A 93 4.03 5.63 -0.33
CA ILE A 93 4.96 5.25 0.74
C ILE A 93 4.49 5.84 2.09
N CYS A 94 4.01 7.08 2.11
CA CYS A 94 3.51 7.75 3.32
C CYS A 94 2.22 7.12 3.84
N PHE A 95 1.26 6.80 2.96
CA PHE A 95 -0.07 6.36 3.34
C PHE A 95 -0.30 4.85 3.19
N ALA A 96 0.68 4.09 2.70
CA ALA A 96 0.56 2.63 2.58
C ALA A 96 0.21 2.01 3.94
N PRO A 97 -0.82 1.16 3.99
CA PRO A 97 -1.19 0.45 5.20
C PRO A 97 -0.09 -0.54 5.59
N GLU A 98 0.24 -0.57 6.88
CA GLU A 98 1.33 -1.38 7.40
C GLU A 98 0.98 -2.87 7.44
N ASP A 99 -0.29 -3.19 7.69
CA ASP A 99 -0.78 -4.56 7.72
C ASP A 99 -2.26 -4.61 7.28
N CYS A 100 -2.71 -5.78 6.87
CA CYS A 100 -4.11 -6.10 6.51
C CYS A 100 -4.53 -7.34 7.30
N PRO A 101 -4.75 -7.25 8.64
CA PRO A 101 -4.93 -8.44 9.46
C PRO A 101 -6.31 -9.09 9.25
N ILE A 102 -6.38 -10.40 9.51
CA ILE A 102 -7.63 -11.12 9.71
C ILE A 102 -7.82 -11.28 11.21
N ARG A 103 -8.93 -10.79 11.76
CA ARG A 103 -9.28 -10.96 13.17
C ARG A 103 -10.34 -12.04 13.33
N LEU A 104 -10.08 -12.95 14.25
CA LEU A 104 -10.92 -14.07 14.60
C LEU A 104 -11.48 -13.80 16.00
N ASN A 105 -12.81 -13.71 16.13
CA ASN A 105 -13.48 -13.54 17.41
C ASN A 105 -14.17 -14.85 17.81
N ARG A 106 -13.66 -15.47 18.87
CA ARG A 106 -14.19 -16.74 19.38
C ARG A 106 -15.56 -16.57 20.05
N LYS A 107 -15.83 -15.45 20.72
CA LYS A 107 -17.09 -15.20 21.45
C LYS A 107 -18.27 -15.01 20.50
N THR A 108 -18.06 -14.26 19.42
CA THR A 108 -19.13 -13.97 18.45
C THR A 108 -19.19 -14.98 17.31
N GLY A 109 -18.17 -15.82 17.14
CA GLY A 109 -18.06 -16.71 15.99
C GLY A 109 -17.95 -15.94 14.67
N LYS A 110 -17.38 -14.73 14.69
CA LYS A 110 -17.20 -13.88 13.52
C LYS A 110 -15.73 -13.74 13.13
N VAL A 111 -15.50 -13.58 11.84
CA VAL A 111 -14.22 -13.27 11.23
C VAL A 111 -14.29 -11.90 10.57
N TYR A 112 -13.33 -11.05 10.88
CA TYR A 112 -13.20 -9.71 10.33
C TYR A 112 -11.98 -9.67 9.42
N ILE A 113 -12.19 -9.40 8.15
CA ILE A 113 -11.12 -9.22 7.17
C ILE A 113 -10.91 -7.73 6.97
N TYR A 114 -9.74 -7.23 7.35
CA TYR A 114 -9.34 -5.86 7.13
C TYR A 114 -8.67 -5.78 5.76
N ASP A 115 -9.40 -5.28 4.78
CA ASP A 115 -8.87 -4.95 3.47
C ASP A 115 -8.62 -3.46 3.39
N HIS A 116 -7.40 -3.10 3.00
CA HIS A 116 -7.05 -1.74 2.68
C HIS A 116 -7.07 -1.59 1.16
N PHE A 117 -7.65 -0.51 0.66
CA PHE A 117 -7.51 -0.14 -0.74
C PHE A 117 -6.10 0.38 -0.98
N LEU A 118 -5.17 -0.50 -1.33
CA LEU A 118 -3.93 -0.03 -1.94
C LEU A 118 -4.28 0.66 -3.25
N LEU A 119 -3.68 1.82 -3.48
CA LEU A 119 -3.38 2.35 -4.80
C LEU A 119 -2.49 1.33 -5.51
N TYR A 120 -3.10 0.25 -6.02
CA TYR A 120 -2.41 -0.76 -6.81
C TYR A 120 -1.96 -0.08 -8.10
N PHE A 121 -0.66 0.06 -8.33
CA PHE A 121 -0.09 0.66 -9.54
C PHE A 121 -0.52 -0.02 -10.87
N GLY A 122 -1.42 -1.02 -10.85
CA GLY A 122 -1.98 -1.70 -12.03
C GLY A 122 -3.49 -1.62 -12.20
N ALA A 123 -4.24 -0.94 -11.31
CA ALA A 123 -5.69 -0.81 -11.45
C ALA A 123 -6.09 0.58 -11.96
N TRP A 124 -7.02 0.66 -12.91
CA TRP A 124 -7.58 1.94 -13.42
C TRP A 124 -8.13 2.84 -12.29
N SER A 125 -8.58 2.21 -11.19
CA SER A 125 -9.02 2.88 -9.97
C SER A 125 -7.95 3.74 -9.31
N THR A 126 -6.67 3.46 -9.56
CA THR A 126 -5.53 4.21 -9.03
C THR A 126 -5.39 5.60 -9.64
N PHE A 127 -5.92 5.81 -10.85
CA PHE A 127 -5.95 7.13 -11.50
C PHE A 127 -7.24 7.91 -11.22
N ILE A 128 -8.34 7.23 -10.88
CA ILE A 128 -9.63 7.88 -10.59
C ILE A 128 -9.76 8.26 -9.11
N ARG A 129 -9.15 7.49 -8.20
CA ARG A 129 -9.40 7.62 -6.76
C ARG A 129 -8.35 8.50 -6.09
N SER A 130 -8.82 9.44 -5.27
CA SER A 130 -7.97 10.37 -4.52
C SER A 130 -6.90 9.63 -3.68
N PRO A 131 -5.63 10.07 -3.70
CA PRO A 131 -4.56 9.42 -2.96
C PRO A 131 -4.77 9.44 -1.44
N PHE A 132 -5.59 10.37 -0.93
CA PHE A 132 -5.97 10.43 0.48
C PHE A 132 -6.93 9.31 0.92
N ARG A 133 -7.59 8.63 -0.03
CA ARG A 133 -8.45 7.47 0.27
C ARG A 133 -7.68 6.15 0.39
N ALA A 134 -6.36 6.15 0.18
CA ALA A 134 -5.53 4.93 0.28
C ALA A 134 -5.50 4.30 1.69
N LYS A 135 -5.85 5.07 2.73
CA LYS A 135 -5.93 4.58 4.12
C LYS A 135 -7.33 4.06 4.50
N GLU A 136 -8.32 4.17 3.62
CA GLU A 136 -9.68 3.72 3.92
C GLU A 136 -9.70 2.20 4.17
N ILE A 137 -10.07 1.83 5.39
CA ILE A 137 -10.13 0.44 5.84
C ILE A 137 -11.53 -0.07 5.54
N THR A 138 -11.62 -1.07 4.66
CA THR A 138 -12.85 -1.84 4.52
C THR A 138 -12.78 -3.05 5.43
N VAL A 139 -13.72 -3.12 6.38
CA VAL A 139 -13.87 -4.28 7.25
C VAL A 139 -14.99 -5.14 6.68
N LYS A 140 -14.66 -6.36 6.28
CA LYS A 140 -15.65 -7.35 5.85
C LYS A 140 -15.90 -8.31 7.00
N GLU A 141 -17.17 -8.48 7.35
CA GLU A 141 -17.59 -9.43 8.39
C GLU A 141 -18.09 -10.72 7.76
N PHE A 142 -17.65 -11.85 8.32
CA PHE A 142 -18.09 -13.19 7.93
C PHE A 142 -18.41 -14.00 9.18
N ASN A 143 -19.39 -14.90 9.09
CA ASN A 143 -19.60 -15.89 10.14
C ASN A 143 -18.61 -17.02 9.96
N TRP A 144 -18.08 -17.51 11.08
CA TRP A 144 -17.13 -18.61 11.09
C TRP A 144 -17.70 -19.90 10.45
N ALA A 145 -18.98 -20.17 10.70
CA ALA A 145 -19.66 -21.37 10.19
C ALA A 145 -19.74 -21.42 8.65
N ASP A 146 -19.71 -20.26 8.00
CA ASP A 146 -19.86 -20.14 6.55
C ASP A 146 -18.50 -20.22 5.82
N ILE A 147 -17.39 -20.26 6.56
CA ILE A 147 -16.03 -20.28 6.00
C ILE A 147 -15.58 -21.73 5.80
N GLN A 148 -15.35 -22.12 4.55
CA GLN A 148 -14.73 -23.39 4.21
C GLN A 148 -13.22 -23.22 4.01
N GLY A 149 -12.42 -23.99 4.75
CA GLY A 149 -10.97 -24.03 4.58
C GLY A 149 -10.58 -24.99 3.47
N CYS A 150 -10.23 -24.47 2.29
CA CYS A 150 -9.64 -25.28 1.23
C CYS A 150 -8.12 -25.35 1.40
N MET A 151 -7.58 -26.53 1.69
CA MET A 151 -6.13 -26.76 1.67
C MET A 151 -5.69 -26.98 0.21
N THR A 152 -5.09 -25.97 -0.42
CA THR A 152 -4.48 -26.12 -1.73
C THR A 152 -3.08 -26.75 -1.58
N SER A 153 -3.01 -28.06 -1.32
CA SER A 153 -1.78 -28.85 -1.48
C SER A 153 -1.64 -29.48 -2.86
N VAL A 154 -2.64 -29.33 -3.73
CA VAL A 154 -2.62 -29.78 -5.12
C VAL A 154 -3.33 -28.73 -5.96
N SER A 155 -2.74 -28.37 -7.09
CA SER A 155 -3.30 -27.51 -8.14
C SER A 155 -4.78 -27.82 -8.37
N VAL A 156 -5.66 -26.92 -7.95
CA VAL A 156 -7.05 -26.92 -8.37
C VAL A 156 -7.09 -26.33 -9.78
N PRO A 157 -7.65 -27.02 -10.79
CA PRO A 157 -7.85 -26.41 -12.10
C PRO A 157 -8.86 -25.26 -11.96
N LEU A 158 -8.50 -24.13 -12.56
CA LEU A 158 -9.35 -22.95 -12.71
C LEU A 158 -10.64 -23.29 -13.46
#